data_AF-A0A1W9L8D4-F1
#
_entry.id   AF-A0A1W9L8D4-F1
#
_cell.length_a   1.000
_cell.length_b   1.000
_cell.length_c   1.000
_cell.angle_alpha   90.00
_cell.angle_beta   90.00
_cell.angle_gamma   90.00
#
_symmetry.space_group_name_H-M   'P 1'
#
loop_
_entity.id
_entity.type
_entity.pdbx_description
1 polymer ?
#
loop_
_entity_poly.entity_id
_entity_poly.type
_entity_poly.pdbx_seq_one_letter_code
_entity_poly.pdbx_strand_id
1 'polypeptide(L)'
;MSYGNIFHVLGLHMHQPPGNLRLLIDANEQEALQIIHCYDRATRCAHKFPDVARLHIGFSGILLEQLRDRYVVDRYRHLLDIPAMLESYRVAKNIEFIGMGYHHPVFPLLPASDWEDQLVAERQLLEEVFGQVPKGFYPPEMAFSMDMIPALVKAGYEYVIIGEEHIKPFGEACDHFQPYKICYNEACITVIPRHQAISSAQANSLEVYSFANDVPYEVRLSPRPDAPRLLTTWTDGENDKWFRQMDEAKGFFGQFFTRYMEHVRSARYPVRPMFASEFLRQYPAEMTAQASTSAWQEWQGSDAQKWAVAKIREVSGRYHRVKSTKVSADVQSKLREARRLILESESSCFLFWGDEWVHKVNERMVPAEELLSKVEQVAPSTSTLSPLAQPVKPVEPMPTSAEKPIDKPKPIRPVSKAPALVKPSESTVTTDEVKPVTAPVGEVSPAKTASETVSPVTEAKPATTTQVTEVKTPTKKVPEETKPVAPTPTEKPAKSSGTESTKVTAAAKTEVKVETSKPVPAAPKVTVPVTSPAASKSASVSESTAPATSSAASKSAPASESKVTGKVEAHATQSAPEKIATHPPKTSDVPVIPNESNSAKKNG
;
A
#
# COMPACT_ATOMS: atom_id res chain seq x y z
N MET A 1 17.66 11.01 29.08
CA MET A 1 18.15 9.86 28.28
C MET A 1 18.26 10.32 26.84
N SER A 2 19.24 9.86 26.07
CA SER A 2 19.13 9.98 24.61
C SER A 2 18.04 9.01 24.17
N TYR A 3 16.99 9.50 23.50
CA TYR A 3 16.12 8.59 22.76
C TYR A 3 16.97 7.95 21.65
N GLY A 4 16.86 6.63 21.50
CA GLY A 4 17.60 5.90 20.48
C GLY A 4 17.24 6.38 19.07
N ASN A 5 18.06 6.03 18.08
CA ASN A 5 17.79 6.35 16.68
C ASN A 5 16.67 5.44 16.15
N ILE A 6 15.42 5.76 16.51
CA ILE A 6 14.24 5.08 15.98
C ILE A 6 13.72 5.83 14.77
N PHE A 7 13.80 5.17 13.62
CA PHE A 7 13.31 5.64 12.35
C PHE A 7 12.03 4.92 11.94
N HIS A 8 11.26 5.55 11.05
CA HIS A 8 9.94 5.10 10.63
C HIS A 8 9.77 5.25 9.12
N VAL A 9 9.59 4.10 8.46
CA VAL A 9 9.16 3.96 7.08
C VAL A 9 7.64 3.83 7.11
N LEU A 10 6.97 4.95 6.82
CA LEU A 10 5.51 5.00 6.69
C LEU A 10 5.16 4.79 5.22
N GLY A 11 4.51 3.67 4.91
CA GLY A 11 4.02 3.34 3.58
C GLY A 11 2.49 3.42 3.45
N LEU A 12 2.03 3.98 2.32
CA LEU A 12 0.65 3.91 1.85
C LEU A 12 0.63 3.21 0.48
N HIS A 13 -0.26 2.23 0.36
CA HIS A 13 -0.49 1.44 -0.85
C HIS A 13 -1.77 1.92 -1.54
N MET A 14 -1.72 2.28 -2.83
CA MET A 14 -2.86 2.82 -3.57
C MET A 14 -3.15 1.96 -4.80
N HIS A 15 -4.33 1.34 -4.82
CA HIS A 15 -4.74 0.42 -5.87
C HIS A 15 -6.25 0.45 -6.11
N GLN A 16 -6.66 0.41 -7.38
CA GLN A 16 -8.03 0.19 -7.79
C GLN A 16 -8.09 -0.87 -8.90
N PRO A 17 -9.08 -1.78 -8.89
CA PRO A 17 -9.27 -2.77 -9.95
C PRO A 17 -9.39 -2.10 -11.34
N PRO A 18 -9.12 -2.84 -12.44
CA PRO A 18 -9.33 -2.36 -13.81
C PRO A 18 -10.73 -1.75 -14.01
N GLY A 19 -10.78 -0.45 -14.33
CA GLY A 19 -12.00 0.32 -14.59
C GLY A 19 -12.82 0.74 -13.35
N ASN A 20 -12.35 0.48 -12.12
CA ASN A 20 -13.13 0.75 -10.92
C ASN A 20 -13.37 2.25 -10.65
N LEU A 21 -12.42 3.15 -10.99
CA LEU A 21 -12.66 4.60 -10.81
C LEU A 21 -13.84 5.08 -11.67
N ARG A 22 -14.00 4.53 -12.87
CA ARG A 22 -15.16 4.81 -13.72
C ARG A 22 -16.46 4.28 -13.11
N LEU A 23 -16.46 3.04 -12.62
CA LEU A 23 -17.62 2.46 -11.94
C LEU A 23 -18.05 3.29 -10.72
N LEU A 24 -17.07 3.74 -9.92
CA LEU A 24 -17.31 4.56 -8.73
C LEU A 24 -17.96 5.90 -9.06
N ILE A 25 -17.44 6.66 -10.03
CA ILE A 25 -17.99 7.99 -10.35
C ILE A 25 -19.36 7.94 -11.07
N ASP A 26 -19.65 6.84 -11.74
CA ASP A 26 -20.93 6.66 -12.44
C ASP A 26 -22.02 5.99 -11.57
N ALA A 27 -21.65 5.27 -10.49
CA ALA A 27 -22.60 4.56 -9.62
C ALA A 27 -22.66 5.07 -8.16
N ASN A 28 -21.56 5.60 -7.59
CA ASN A 28 -21.48 6.03 -6.19
C ASN A 28 -20.53 7.24 -6.01
N GLU A 29 -20.95 8.41 -6.49
CA GLU A 29 -20.15 9.64 -6.46
C GLU A 29 -19.65 10.03 -5.05
N GLN A 30 -20.39 9.71 -3.99
CA GLN A 30 -19.95 9.94 -2.60
C GLN A 30 -18.73 9.08 -2.21
N GLU A 31 -18.68 7.83 -2.67
CA GLU A 31 -17.53 6.95 -2.44
C GLU A 31 -16.35 7.30 -3.35
N ALA A 32 -16.64 7.69 -4.60
CA ALA A 32 -15.65 8.25 -5.52
C ALA A 32 -14.93 9.47 -4.90
N LEU A 33 -15.69 10.41 -4.30
CA LEU A 33 -15.18 11.57 -3.56
C LEU A 33 -14.33 11.15 -2.35
N GLN A 34 -14.80 10.17 -1.57
CA GLN A 34 -14.07 9.69 -0.39
C GLN A 34 -12.72 9.06 -0.74
N ILE A 35 -12.65 8.25 -1.81
CA ILE A 35 -11.43 7.57 -2.26
C ILE A 35 -10.45 8.57 -2.89
N ILE A 36 -10.91 9.44 -3.80
CA ILE A 36 -10.02 10.36 -4.52
C ILE A 36 -9.34 11.37 -3.57
N HIS A 37 -10.01 11.76 -2.48
CA HIS A 37 -9.41 12.60 -1.45
C HIS A 37 -8.35 11.88 -0.59
N CYS A 38 -8.36 10.56 -0.48
CA CYS A 38 -7.28 9.84 0.20
C CYS A 38 -5.96 10.00 -0.56
N TYR A 39 -6.01 9.97 -1.90
CA TYR A 39 -4.84 10.20 -2.75
C TYR A 39 -4.37 11.66 -2.69
N ASP A 40 -5.27 12.65 -2.70
CA ASP A 40 -4.94 14.08 -2.54
C ASP A 40 -4.29 14.40 -1.19
N ARG A 41 -4.86 13.87 -0.08
CA ARG A 41 -4.38 14.17 1.27
C ARG A 41 -2.92 13.83 1.49
N ALA A 42 -2.42 12.72 0.94
CA ALA A 42 -1.02 12.33 1.13
C ALA A 42 -0.03 13.30 0.46
N THR A 43 -0.30 13.80 -0.75
CA THR A 43 0.54 14.83 -1.38
C THR A 43 0.40 16.20 -0.69
N ARG A 44 -0.81 16.62 -0.30
CA ARG A 44 -0.99 17.86 0.51
C ARG A 44 -0.27 17.78 1.86
N CYS A 45 -0.27 16.62 2.51
CA CYS A 45 0.46 16.40 3.77
C CYS A 45 1.98 16.43 3.57
N ALA A 46 2.49 15.91 2.45
CA ALA A 46 3.90 16.06 2.08
C ALA A 46 4.30 17.54 1.95
N HIS A 47 3.51 18.35 1.24
CA HIS A 47 3.76 19.80 1.07
C HIS A 47 3.56 20.64 2.34
N LYS A 48 2.74 20.20 3.30
CA LYS A 48 2.60 20.83 4.64
C LYS A 48 3.83 20.59 5.54
N PHE A 49 4.58 19.52 5.28
CA PHE A 49 5.69 19.05 6.12
C PHE A 49 6.97 18.68 5.33
N PRO A 50 7.48 19.56 4.44
CA PRO A 50 8.60 19.25 3.53
C PRO A 50 9.92 18.97 4.26
N ASP A 51 10.09 19.55 5.44
CA ASP A 51 11.22 19.40 6.34
C ASP A 51 11.24 18.02 7.04
N VAL A 52 10.11 17.60 7.62
CA VAL A 52 10.05 16.46 8.56
C VAL A 52 9.32 15.22 8.06
N ALA A 53 8.39 15.34 7.11
CA ALA A 53 7.70 14.16 6.59
C ALA A 53 8.62 13.35 5.68
N ARG A 54 8.45 12.03 5.71
CA ARG A 54 8.92 11.08 4.68
C ARG A 54 7.80 10.08 4.49
N LEU A 55 7.36 9.91 3.25
CA LEU A 55 6.27 9.02 2.86
C LEU A 55 6.75 8.05 1.79
N HIS A 56 6.26 6.82 1.83
CA HIS A 56 6.46 5.84 0.78
C HIS A 56 5.10 5.59 0.13
N ILE A 57 4.98 5.87 -1.16
CA ILE A 57 3.70 5.83 -1.87
C ILE A 57 3.83 4.85 -3.02
N GLY A 58 3.09 3.75 -2.94
CA GLY A 58 2.92 2.84 -4.06
C GLY A 58 1.64 3.17 -4.80
N PHE A 59 1.72 3.34 -6.12
CA PHE A 59 0.57 3.37 -7.01
C PHE A 59 0.67 2.19 -7.97
N SER A 60 -0.33 1.31 -8.01
CA SER A 60 -0.41 0.30 -9.07
C SER A 60 -0.49 0.96 -10.46
N GLY A 61 0.16 0.37 -11.47
CA GLY A 61 0.13 0.89 -12.83
C GLY A 61 -1.29 1.08 -13.39
N ILE A 62 -2.19 0.14 -13.10
CA ILE A 62 -3.61 0.20 -13.48
C ILE A 62 -4.41 1.30 -12.77
N LEU A 63 -3.99 1.77 -11.59
CA LEU A 63 -4.55 2.97 -10.97
C LEU A 63 -4.03 4.24 -11.68
N LEU A 64 -2.74 4.30 -12.01
CA LEU A 64 -2.18 5.43 -12.77
C LEU A 64 -2.76 5.54 -14.18
N GLU A 65 -3.02 4.43 -14.84
CA GLU A 65 -3.73 4.39 -16.13
C GLU A 65 -5.14 5.01 -16.00
N GLN A 66 -5.91 4.61 -14.99
CA GLN A 66 -7.24 5.17 -14.73
C GLN A 66 -7.20 6.65 -14.31
N LEU A 67 -6.23 7.09 -13.50
CA LEU A 67 -6.06 8.50 -13.13
C LEU A 67 -5.62 9.38 -14.31
N ARG A 68 -5.11 8.78 -15.39
CA ARG A 68 -4.73 9.47 -16.64
C ARG A 68 -5.80 9.35 -17.74
N ASP A 69 -6.80 8.50 -17.58
CA ASP A 69 -7.89 8.36 -18.56
C ASP A 69 -8.69 9.66 -18.70
N ARG A 70 -9.02 9.99 -19.95
CA ARG A 70 -9.78 11.21 -20.29
C ARG A 70 -11.19 11.18 -19.72
N TYR A 71 -11.87 10.04 -19.69
CA TYR A 71 -13.22 9.97 -19.12
C TYR A 71 -13.19 10.13 -17.60
N VAL A 72 -12.29 9.44 -16.89
CA VAL A 72 -12.10 9.60 -15.45
C VAL A 72 -11.75 11.04 -15.09
N VAL A 73 -10.72 11.64 -15.69
CA VAL A 73 -10.36 13.04 -15.44
C VAL A 73 -11.53 14.00 -15.73
N ASP A 74 -12.22 13.82 -16.86
CA ASP A 74 -13.35 14.68 -17.23
C ASP A 74 -14.61 14.48 -16.35
N ARG A 75 -14.74 13.33 -15.66
CA ARG A 75 -15.84 13.01 -14.72
C ARG A 75 -15.55 13.38 -13.27
N TYR A 76 -14.29 13.35 -12.85
CA TYR A 76 -13.87 13.68 -11.47
C TYR A 76 -13.55 15.16 -11.25
N ARG A 77 -13.41 15.98 -12.30
CA ARG A 77 -12.95 17.38 -12.22
C ARG A 77 -13.73 18.32 -11.26
N HIS A 78 -14.96 17.97 -10.86
CA HIS A 78 -15.75 18.73 -9.88
C HIS A 78 -15.59 18.23 -8.44
N LEU A 79 -14.93 17.07 -8.25
CA LEU A 79 -14.49 16.52 -6.97
C LEU A 79 -13.01 16.88 -6.72
N LEU A 80 -12.14 16.67 -7.71
CA LEU A 80 -10.70 16.94 -7.64
C LEU A 80 -10.08 17.18 -9.04
N ASP A 81 -9.11 18.09 -9.11
CA ASP A 81 -8.18 18.20 -10.25
C ASP A 81 -7.11 17.09 -10.16
N ILE A 82 -7.38 15.95 -10.80
CA ILE A 82 -6.48 14.79 -10.81
C ILE A 82 -5.12 15.10 -11.47
N PRO A 83 -5.03 15.79 -12.63
CA PRO A 83 -3.75 16.25 -13.17
C PRO A 83 -2.92 17.10 -12.19
N ALA A 84 -3.53 18.05 -11.48
CA ALA A 84 -2.83 18.85 -10.48
C ALA A 84 -2.37 18.02 -9.27
N MET A 85 -3.18 17.04 -8.84
CA MET A 85 -2.77 16.07 -7.81
C MET A 85 -1.53 15.27 -8.25
N LEU A 86 -1.48 14.76 -9.48
CA LEU A 86 -0.35 13.98 -9.99
C LEU A 86 0.93 14.84 -10.13
N GLU A 87 0.83 16.08 -10.59
CA GLU A 87 1.97 17.01 -10.59
C GLU A 87 2.42 17.35 -9.15
N SER A 88 1.49 17.53 -8.22
CA SER A 88 1.79 17.75 -6.80
C SER A 88 2.59 16.58 -6.19
N TYR A 89 2.31 15.34 -6.60
CA TYR A 89 3.15 14.18 -6.29
C TYR A 89 4.54 14.26 -6.94
N ARG A 90 4.63 14.59 -8.23
CA ARG A 90 5.90 14.68 -8.99
C ARG A 90 6.88 15.71 -8.39
N VAL A 91 6.38 16.83 -7.87
CA VAL A 91 7.21 17.88 -7.27
C VAL A 91 7.57 17.63 -5.80
N ALA A 92 6.85 16.78 -5.07
CA ALA A 92 7.11 16.47 -3.66
C ALA A 92 8.41 15.65 -3.47
N LYS A 93 9.45 16.27 -2.90
CA LYS A 93 10.77 15.61 -2.70
C LYS A 93 10.91 14.84 -1.39
N ASN A 94 9.83 14.75 -0.63
CA ASN A 94 9.67 13.97 0.59
C ASN A 94 8.75 12.74 0.42
N ILE A 95 8.54 12.30 -0.84
CA ILE A 95 7.88 11.05 -1.22
C ILE A 95 8.88 10.15 -1.97
N GLU A 96 9.04 8.90 -1.52
CA GLU A 96 9.71 7.81 -2.24
C GLU A 96 8.64 6.91 -2.88
N PHE A 97 8.75 6.64 -4.18
CA PHE A 97 7.78 5.80 -4.89
C PHE A 97 8.15 4.32 -4.82
N ILE A 98 7.12 3.47 -4.77
CA ILE A 98 7.23 2.03 -4.51
C ILE A 98 6.49 1.26 -5.59
N GLY A 99 7.11 0.20 -6.11
CA GLY A 99 6.47 -0.68 -7.10
C GLY A 99 5.66 -1.81 -6.46
N MET A 100 4.68 -2.33 -7.19
CA MET A 100 3.81 -3.46 -6.82
C MET A 100 3.40 -4.33 -8.02
N GLY A 101 3.86 -4.02 -9.24
CA GLY A 101 3.46 -4.68 -10.49
C GLY A 101 2.22 -4.04 -11.12
N TYR A 102 2.27 -3.82 -12.45
CA TYR A 102 1.35 -2.96 -13.19
C TYR A 102 -0.14 -3.21 -12.89
N HIS A 103 -0.61 -4.45 -13.05
CA HIS A 103 -2.02 -4.80 -12.83
C HIS A 103 -2.35 -5.18 -11.38
N HIS A 104 -1.44 -4.92 -10.43
CA HIS A 104 -1.47 -5.45 -9.06
C HIS A 104 -1.58 -6.99 -9.00
N PRO A 105 -0.63 -7.74 -9.60
CA PRO A 105 -0.76 -9.18 -9.81
C PRO A 105 -0.22 -10.00 -8.63
N VAL A 106 -0.85 -11.13 -8.28
CA VAL A 106 -0.34 -11.97 -7.18
C VAL A 106 0.78 -12.91 -7.64
N PHE A 107 1.97 -12.33 -7.78
CA PHE A 107 3.15 -12.94 -8.42
C PHE A 107 3.29 -14.47 -8.24
N PRO A 108 3.35 -15.07 -7.02
CA PRO A 108 3.66 -16.49 -6.90
C PRO A 108 2.54 -17.46 -7.31
N LEU A 109 1.28 -17.00 -7.50
CA LEU A 109 0.24 -17.82 -8.15
C LEU A 109 0.38 -17.88 -9.67
N LEU A 110 1.14 -16.98 -10.26
CA LEU A 110 1.14 -16.71 -11.70
C LEU A 110 2.39 -17.32 -12.38
N PRO A 111 2.47 -17.33 -13.72
CA PRO A 111 3.66 -17.77 -14.41
C PRO A 111 4.84 -16.80 -14.19
N ALA A 112 5.99 -17.33 -13.76
CA ALA A 112 7.21 -16.53 -13.60
C ALA A 112 7.72 -15.91 -14.92
N SER A 113 7.21 -16.37 -16.07
CA SER A 113 7.41 -15.79 -17.39
C SER A 113 6.70 -14.46 -17.62
N ASP A 114 5.83 -14.03 -16.70
CA ASP A 114 4.98 -12.83 -16.83
C ASP A 114 5.40 -11.69 -15.89
N TRP A 115 6.13 -12.05 -14.83
CA TRP A 115 6.57 -11.12 -13.79
C TRP A 115 7.41 -9.96 -14.33
N GLU A 116 8.29 -10.21 -15.29
CA GLU A 116 9.15 -9.17 -15.86
C GLU A 116 8.34 -8.08 -16.60
N ASP A 117 7.28 -8.46 -17.33
CA ASP A 117 6.42 -7.50 -18.02
C ASP A 117 5.66 -6.63 -16.99
N GLN A 118 5.10 -7.24 -15.93
CA GLN A 118 4.38 -6.52 -14.86
C GLN A 118 5.30 -5.57 -14.08
N LEU A 119 6.54 -5.98 -13.79
CA LEU A 119 7.52 -5.20 -13.02
C LEU A 119 8.13 -4.06 -13.85
N VAL A 120 8.50 -4.31 -15.11
CA VAL A 120 9.17 -3.30 -15.95
C VAL A 120 8.19 -2.23 -16.43
N ALA A 121 6.97 -2.62 -16.85
CA ALA A 121 5.98 -1.66 -17.32
C ALA A 121 5.56 -0.66 -16.22
N GLU A 122 5.43 -1.12 -14.97
CA GLU A 122 5.08 -0.24 -13.84
C GLU A 122 6.22 0.73 -13.52
N ARG A 123 7.48 0.26 -13.49
CA ARG A 123 8.64 1.12 -13.23
C ARG A 123 8.77 2.23 -14.25
N GLN A 124 8.53 1.92 -15.52
CA GLN A 124 8.49 2.89 -16.62
C GLN A 124 7.35 3.89 -16.45
N LEU A 125 6.15 3.44 -16.05
CA LEU A 125 5.00 4.32 -15.81
C LEU A 125 5.18 5.23 -14.58
N LEU A 126 5.80 4.74 -13.51
CA LEU A 126 6.17 5.54 -12.33
C LEU A 126 7.26 6.59 -12.66
N GLU A 127 8.24 6.23 -13.49
CA GLU A 127 9.23 7.16 -14.00
C GLU A 127 8.62 8.22 -14.93
N GLU A 128 7.71 7.82 -15.84
CA GLU A 128 6.99 8.72 -16.74
C GLU A 128 6.13 9.76 -15.97
N VAL A 129 5.35 9.30 -14.99
CA VAL A 129 4.39 10.15 -14.27
C VAL A 129 5.04 10.96 -13.16
N PHE A 130 5.97 10.38 -12.38
CA PHE A 130 6.54 11.00 -11.19
C PHE A 130 8.03 11.38 -11.31
N GLY A 131 8.69 11.06 -12.43
CA GLY A 131 10.12 11.37 -12.62
C GLY A 131 11.03 10.64 -11.62
N GLN A 132 10.57 9.52 -11.05
CA GLN A 132 11.27 8.73 -10.05
C GLN A 132 11.11 7.23 -10.35
N VAL A 133 12.22 6.53 -10.55
CA VAL A 133 12.24 5.06 -10.60
C VAL A 133 12.12 4.52 -9.17
N PRO A 134 11.18 3.60 -8.87
CA PRO A 134 11.01 3.07 -7.52
C PRO A 134 12.19 2.18 -7.11
N LYS A 135 12.64 2.31 -5.86
CA LYS A 135 13.70 1.46 -5.29
C LYS A 135 13.15 0.29 -4.50
N GLY A 136 12.05 0.54 -3.78
CA GLY A 136 11.33 -0.46 -3.00
C GLY A 136 10.26 -1.18 -3.81
N PHE A 137 10.00 -2.43 -3.43
CA PHE A 137 8.86 -3.22 -3.88
C PHE A 137 7.96 -3.57 -2.69
N TYR A 138 6.64 -3.44 -2.86
CA TYR A 138 5.62 -3.93 -1.93
C TYR A 138 4.75 -4.96 -2.68
N PRO A 139 4.86 -6.26 -2.38
CA PRO A 139 4.10 -7.28 -3.11
C PRO A 139 2.58 -7.13 -2.89
N PRO A 140 1.76 -7.22 -3.95
CA PRO A 140 0.30 -7.31 -3.85
C PRO A 140 -0.14 -8.38 -2.85
N GLU A 141 -1.12 -8.08 -1.99
CA GLU A 141 -1.57 -8.99 -0.91
C GLU A 141 -0.46 -9.44 0.07
N MET A 142 0.65 -8.68 0.17
CA MET A 142 1.92 -9.10 0.80
C MET A 142 2.54 -10.38 0.21
N ALA A 143 2.13 -10.77 -1.00
CA ALA A 143 2.40 -12.08 -1.57
C ALA A 143 3.82 -12.22 -2.17
N PHE A 144 4.68 -12.89 -1.42
CA PHE A 144 6.09 -13.09 -1.73
C PHE A 144 6.43 -14.57 -1.83
N SER A 145 7.43 -14.90 -2.67
CA SER A 145 8.19 -16.15 -2.60
C SER A 145 9.66 -15.87 -2.88
N MET A 146 10.55 -16.77 -2.44
CA MET A 146 11.99 -16.66 -2.69
C MET A 146 12.31 -16.58 -4.20
N ASP A 147 11.48 -17.23 -5.04
CA ASP A 147 11.59 -17.25 -6.50
C ASP A 147 11.47 -15.85 -7.13
N MET A 148 10.81 -14.90 -6.46
CA MET A 148 10.68 -13.52 -6.94
C MET A 148 12.01 -12.75 -6.86
N ILE A 149 12.96 -13.16 -6.03
CA ILE A 149 14.19 -12.39 -5.75
C ILE A 149 14.99 -12.13 -7.04
N PRO A 150 15.31 -13.13 -7.91
CA PRO A 150 15.94 -12.87 -9.20
C PRO A 150 15.17 -11.90 -10.10
N ALA A 151 13.83 -11.95 -10.12
CA ALA A 151 13.02 -11.08 -10.97
C ALA A 151 13.01 -9.62 -10.46
N LEU A 152 12.88 -9.43 -9.15
CA LEU A 152 12.93 -8.11 -8.51
C LEU A 152 14.32 -7.46 -8.68
N VAL A 153 15.40 -8.22 -8.45
CA VAL A 153 16.77 -7.74 -8.65
C VAL A 153 17.05 -7.42 -10.12
N LYS A 154 16.60 -8.27 -11.07
CA LYS A 154 16.73 -8.02 -12.51
C LYS A 154 15.97 -6.76 -12.96
N ALA A 155 14.79 -6.51 -12.42
CA ALA A 155 14.04 -5.28 -12.69
C ALA A 155 14.72 -4.02 -12.09
N GLY A 156 15.58 -4.19 -11.09
CA GLY A 156 16.33 -3.11 -10.44
C GLY A 156 15.68 -2.59 -9.15
N TYR A 157 15.01 -3.45 -8.39
CA TYR A 157 14.59 -3.16 -7.01
C TYR A 157 15.75 -3.43 -6.03
N GLU A 158 15.95 -2.50 -5.09
CA GLU A 158 17.01 -2.56 -4.07
C GLU A 158 16.53 -3.27 -2.79
N TYR A 159 15.23 -3.16 -2.49
CA TYR A 159 14.60 -3.77 -1.32
C TYR A 159 13.14 -4.16 -1.57
N VAL A 160 12.64 -5.06 -0.74
CA VAL A 160 11.23 -5.49 -0.70
C VAL A 160 10.70 -5.45 0.73
N ILE A 161 9.46 -5.02 0.93
CA ILE A 161 8.75 -5.09 2.21
C ILE A 161 7.91 -6.37 2.24
N ILE A 162 7.99 -7.18 3.30
CA ILE A 162 7.10 -8.34 3.51
C ILE A 162 6.63 -8.43 4.96
N GLY A 163 5.57 -9.20 5.22
CA GLY A 163 5.10 -9.49 6.58
C GLY A 163 6.21 -10.09 7.45
N GLU A 164 6.38 -9.53 8.65
CA GLU A 164 7.41 -9.93 9.61
C GLU A 164 7.31 -11.40 10.06
N GLU A 165 6.10 -11.96 10.02
CA GLU A 165 5.76 -13.35 10.33
C GLU A 165 6.37 -14.37 9.35
N HIS A 166 6.77 -13.92 8.16
CA HIS A 166 7.36 -14.79 7.13
C HIS A 166 8.88 -14.83 7.17
N ILE A 167 9.53 -13.91 7.89
CA ILE A 167 10.99 -13.77 7.96
C ILE A 167 11.56 -14.74 9.00
N LYS A 168 12.57 -15.52 8.59
CA LYS A 168 13.20 -16.58 9.38
C LYS A 168 14.72 -16.36 9.39
N PRO A 169 15.26 -15.63 10.38
CA PRO A 169 16.70 -15.42 10.52
C PRO A 169 17.46 -16.73 10.73
N PHE A 170 18.74 -16.75 10.37
CA PHE A 170 19.60 -17.88 10.67
C PHE A 170 20.17 -17.77 12.09
N GLY A 171 19.70 -18.63 13.01
CA GLY A 171 20.27 -18.78 14.36
C GLY A 171 19.87 -17.72 15.39
N GLU A 172 19.25 -16.61 14.98
CA GLU A 172 18.76 -15.53 15.84
C GLU A 172 17.23 -15.46 15.88
N ALA A 173 16.68 -14.78 16.89
CA ALA A 173 15.27 -14.39 16.90
C ALA A 173 15.01 -13.27 15.88
N CYS A 174 13.77 -13.15 15.39
CA CYS A 174 13.41 -12.06 14.49
C CYS A 174 13.39 -10.72 15.25
N ASP A 175 14.05 -9.71 14.69
CA ASP A 175 14.12 -8.34 15.18
C ASP A 175 13.42 -7.48 14.12
N HIS A 176 12.12 -7.28 14.31
CA HIS A 176 11.24 -6.64 13.35
C HIS A 176 11.60 -5.15 13.08
N PHE A 177 12.52 -4.59 13.85
CA PHE A 177 13.06 -3.24 13.69
C PHE A 177 14.39 -3.19 12.91
N GLN A 178 14.74 -4.26 12.17
CA GLN A 178 15.98 -4.38 11.40
C GLN A 178 15.75 -4.99 10.01
N PRO A 179 16.49 -4.54 8.98
CA PRO A 179 16.43 -5.15 7.65
C PRO A 179 17.31 -6.41 7.56
N TYR A 180 16.92 -7.34 6.68
CA TYR A 180 17.60 -8.60 6.44
C TYR A 180 18.07 -8.70 4.99
N LYS A 181 19.20 -9.35 4.73
CA LYS A 181 19.62 -9.76 3.39
C LYS A 181 19.13 -11.18 3.12
N ILE A 182 18.34 -11.36 2.06
CA ILE A 182 17.82 -12.68 1.65
C ILE A 182 18.30 -12.97 0.23
N CYS A 183 18.80 -14.18 0.01
CA CYS A 183 19.39 -14.62 -1.25
C CYS A 183 18.72 -15.90 -1.78
N TYR A 184 18.52 -15.96 -3.09
CA TYR A 184 17.95 -17.10 -3.81
C TYR A 184 18.44 -17.11 -5.26
N ASN A 185 18.88 -18.27 -5.76
CA ASN A 185 19.42 -18.46 -7.12
C ASN A 185 20.40 -17.35 -7.53
N GLU A 186 21.49 -17.21 -6.77
CA GLU A 186 22.60 -16.25 -6.93
C GLU A 186 22.22 -14.75 -6.76
N ALA A 187 20.95 -14.38 -6.87
CA ALA A 187 20.45 -13.05 -6.55
C ALA A 187 20.26 -12.85 -5.04
N CYS A 188 20.43 -11.61 -4.57
CA CYS A 188 20.14 -11.19 -3.19
C CYS A 188 19.38 -9.86 -3.20
N ILE A 189 18.41 -9.72 -2.30
CA ILE A 189 17.66 -8.47 -2.08
C ILE A 189 17.64 -8.12 -0.59
N THR A 190 17.49 -6.84 -0.25
CA THR A 190 17.19 -6.44 1.12
C THR A 190 15.70 -6.63 1.40
N VAL A 191 15.37 -7.18 2.56
CA VAL A 191 14.02 -7.46 3.01
C VAL A 191 13.75 -6.66 4.28
N ILE A 192 12.69 -5.86 4.26
CA ILE A 192 12.27 -5.03 5.40
C ILE A 192 11.03 -5.67 6.04
N PRO A 193 11.03 -5.99 7.34
CA PRO A 193 9.83 -6.47 8.04
C PRO A 193 8.76 -5.38 8.12
N ARG A 194 7.53 -5.68 7.70
CA ARG A 194 6.34 -4.86 8.00
C ARG A 194 5.79 -5.26 9.36
N HIS A 195 5.72 -4.29 10.28
CA HIS A 195 5.25 -4.51 11.64
C HIS A 195 3.73 -4.69 11.69
N GLN A 196 3.24 -5.88 12.03
CA GLN A 196 1.84 -6.31 11.87
C GLN A 196 0.90 -5.46 12.74
N ALA A 197 1.19 -5.38 14.04
CA ALA A 197 0.31 -4.72 15.01
C ALA A 197 0.16 -3.21 14.75
N ILE A 198 1.27 -2.53 14.49
CA ILE A 198 1.29 -1.08 14.28
C ILE A 198 0.76 -0.71 12.88
N SER A 199 0.99 -1.54 11.87
CA SER A 199 0.31 -1.38 10.57
C SER A 199 -1.21 -1.57 10.70
N SER A 200 -1.66 -2.53 11.50
CA SER A 200 -3.09 -2.73 11.79
C SER A 200 -3.70 -1.53 12.52
N ALA A 201 -2.93 -0.90 13.42
CA ALA A 201 -3.31 0.37 14.04
C ALA A 201 -3.33 1.52 13.01
N GLN A 202 -2.33 1.64 12.12
CA GLN A 202 -2.29 2.66 11.05
C GLN A 202 -3.57 2.61 10.20
N ALA A 203 -4.08 1.42 9.90
CA ALA A 203 -5.28 1.21 9.10
C ALA A 203 -6.57 1.73 9.78
N ASN A 204 -6.61 1.73 11.12
CA ASN A 204 -7.87 1.84 11.88
C ASN A 204 -7.94 3.02 12.87
N SER A 205 -6.88 3.23 13.66
CA SER A 205 -6.97 4.03 14.90
C SER A 205 -5.61 4.37 15.53
N LEU A 206 -4.57 4.62 14.73
CA LEU A 206 -3.23 4.91 15.25
C LEU A 206 -3.20 6.29 15.93
N GLU A 207 -2.96 6.32 17.24
CA GLU A 207 -2.94 7.55 18.03
C GLU A 207 -1.51 8.02 18.33
N VAL A 208 -1.28 9.32 18.19
CA VAL A 208 0.06 9.93 18.24
C VAL A 208 0.73 9.82 19.62
N TYR A 209 -0.04 9.70 20.70
CA TYR A 209 0.51 9.51 22.05
C TYR A 209 0.84 8.04 22.35
N SER A 210 0.04 7.08 21.85
CA SER A 210 0.34 5.65 21.98
C SER A 210 1.60 5.32 21.16
N PHE A 211 1.65 5.74 19.89
CA PHE A 211 2.82 5.56 19.00
C PHE A 211 4.13 6.12 19.60
N ALA A 212 4.07 7.17 20.42
CA ALA A 212 5.24 7.74 21.12
C ALA A 212 5.76 6.89 22.29
N ASN A 213 4.92 6.04 22.88
CA ASN A 213 5.24 5.23 24.06
C ASN A 213 5.47 3.75 23.70
N ASP A 214 4.63 3.21 22.83
CA ASP A 214 4.59 1.80 22.46
C ASP A 214 5.82 1.43 21.61
N VAL A 215 6.15 2.22 20.58
CA VAL A 215 7.31 1.95 19.73
C VAL A 215 8.63 1.95 20.54
N PRO A 216 8.94 2.96 21.38
CA PRO A 216 10.13 2.88 22.22
C PRO A 216 10.06 1.79 23.28
N TYR A 217 8.87 1.29 23.66
CA TYR A 217 8.72 0.15 24.58
C TYR A 217 9.08 -1.17 23.88
N GLU A 218 8.52 -1.44 22.71
CA GLU A 218 8.82 -2.64 21.91
C GLU A 218 10.30 -2.66 21.47
N VAL A 219 10.86 -1.51 21.09
CA VAL A 219 12.30 -1.34 20.81
C VAL A 219 13.21 -1.64 22.02
N ARG A 220 12.74 -1.50 23.26
CA ARG A 220 13.50 -1.93 24.45
C ARG A 220 13.42 -3.44 24.71
N LEU A 221 12.54 -4.15 24.01
CA LEU A 221 12.34 -5.59 24.11
C LEU A 221 12.88 -6.35 22.88
N SER A 222 13.21 -5.67 21.79
CA SER A 222 13.75 -6.30 20.58
C SER A 222 15.15 -6.90 20.81
N PRO A 223 15.55 -7.97 20.07
CA PRO A 223 16.78 -8.74 20.32
C PRO A 223 18.06 -7.91 20.39
N ARG A 224 18.09 -6.78 19.68
CA ARG A 224 18.96 -5.64 19.95
C ARG A 224 18.05 -4.46 20.32
N PRO A 225 18.38 -3.63 21.32
CA PRO A 225 17.72 -2.34 21.52
C PRO A 225 18.56 -1.18 20.96
N ASP A 226 19.88 -1.16 21.21
CA ASP A 226 20.73 0.03 21.05
C ASP A 226 21.13 0.38 19.61
N ALA A 227 21.16 -0.60 18.69
CA ALA A 227 21.44 -0.32 17.28
C ALA A 227 20.30 0.49 16.61
N PRO A 228 20.55 1.26 15.53
CA PRO A 228 19.54 2.07 14.83
C PRO A 228 18.33 1.23 14.41
N ARG A 229 17.10 1.69 14.71
CA ARG A 229 15.85 0.95 14.48
C ARG A 229 15.13 1.45 13.24
N LEU A 230 14.58 0.52 12.47
CA LEU A 230 13.66 0.81 11.37
C LEU A 230 12.29 0.17 11.65
N LEU A 231 11.37 0.94 12.21
CA LEU A 231 9.95 0.56 12.20
C LEU A 231 9.40 0.78 10.79
N THR A 232 8.71 -0.21 10.24
CA THR A 232 8.03 -0.10 8.95
C THR A 232 6.54 -0.40 9.11
N THR A 233 5.69 0.55 8.75
CA THR A 233 4.24 0.39 8.72
C THR A 233 3.72 0.46 7.29
N TRP A 234 2.75 -0.39 6.96
CA TRP A 234 2.17 -0.39 5.61
C TRP A 234 0.68 -0.74 5.61
N THR A 235 -0.11 0.11 4.95
CA THR A 235 -1.55 -0.07 4.78
C THR A 235 -1.98 0.46 3.42
N ASP A 236 -3.15 0.03 2.99
CA ASP A 236 -3.88 0.68 1.89
C ASP A 236 -4.18 2.13 2.28
N GLY A 237 -4.11 3.06 1.32
CA GLY A 237 -4.27 4.49 1.55
C GLY A 237 -5.73 4.97 1.51
N GLU A 238 -6.61 4.18 0.89
CA GLU A 238 -8.01 4.49 0.65
C GLU A 238 -9.00 3.66 1.48
N ASN A 239 -8.53 2.74 2.33
CA ASN A 239 -9.42 1.85 3.08
C ASN A 239 -10.03 2.50 4.34
N ASP A 240 -11.22 2.00 4.68
CA ASP A 240 -11.96 2.29 5.89
C ASP A 240 -12.32 3.76 6.17
N LYS A 241 -13.16 3.94 7.19
CA LYS A 241 -13.63 5.25 7.67
C LYS A 241 -12.53 6.11 8.28
N TRP A 242 -11.33 5.55 8.47
CA TRP A 242 -10.17 6.21 9.05
C TRP A 242 -9.40 7.05 8.02
N PHE A 243 -9.23 6.57 6.78
CA PHE A 243 -8.67 7.35 5.68
C PHE A 243 -9.75 8.13 4.91
N ARG A 244 -10.92 7.52 4.68
CA ARG A 244 -12.09 8.13 4.00
C ARG A 244 -12.82 9.21 4.83
N GLN A 245 -12.22 9.66 5.93
CA GLN A 245 -12.77 10.71 6.77
C GLN A 245 -12.73 12.06 6.04
N MET A 246 -13.88 12.74 5.94
CA MET A 246 -14.00 14.01 5.22
C MET A 246 -13.82 15.25 6.11
N ASP A 247 -13.86 15.07 7.44
CA ASP A 247 -13.36 16.08 8.38
C ASP A 247 -11.83 16.00 8.47
N GLU A 248 -11.14 16.93 7.83
CA GLU A 248 -9.67 17.02 7.75
C GLU A 248 -8.98 17.12 9.13
N ALA A 249 -9.69 17.44 10.21
CA ALA A 249 -9.16 17.44 11.58
C ALA A 249 -9.26 16.07 12.29
N LYS A 250 -9.89 15.08 11.63
CA LYS A 250 -10.08 13.69 12.08
C LYS A 250 -9.36 12.71 11.14
N GLY A 251 -9.43 11.41 11.47
CA GLY A 251 -8.88 10.35 10.64
C GLY A 251 -7.35 10.33 10.59
N PHE A 252 -6.79 9.46 9.74
CA PHE A 252 -5.34 9.26 9.64
C PHE A 252 -4.56 10.57 9.45
N PHE A 253 -4.96 11.40 8.47
CA PHE A 253 -4.20 12.61 8.11
C PHE A 253 -4.31 13.75 9.15
N GLY A 254 -5.46 13.86 9.83
CA GLY A 254 -5.74 14.91 10.81
C GLY A 254 -5.32 14.57 12.23
N GLN A 255 -5.73 13.40 12.75
CA GLN A 255 -5.46 12.98 14.13
C GLN A 255 -4.07 12.38 14.31
N PHE A 256 -3.60 11.56 13.36
CA PHE A 256 -2.26 10.98 13.42
C PHE A 256 -1.22 11.84 12.69
N PHE A 257 -1.22 11.83 11.36
CA PHE A 257 -0.08 12.27 10.54
C PHE A 257 0.29 13.73 10.80
N THR A 258 -0.68 14.64 10.75
CA THR A 258 -0.47 16.06 11.03
C THR A 258 0.19 16.29 12.40
N ARG A 259 -0.35 15.68 13.46
CA ARG A 259 0.16 15.86 14.83
C ARG A 259 1.53 15.21 15.01
N TYR A 260 1.74 14.04 14.39
CA TYR A 260 3.01 13.34 14.39
C TYR A 260 4.11 14.21 13.76
N MET A 261 3.86 14.82 12.60
CA MET A 261 4.82 15.74 11.97
C MET A 261 5.06 17.00 12.80
N GLU A 262 4.03 17.59 13.40
CA GLU A 262 4.15 18.75 14.30
C GLU A 262 5.00 18.43 15.54
N HIS A 263 4.84 17.24 16.13
CA HIS A 263 5.69 16.77 17.23
C HIS A 263 7.13 16.45 16.78
N VAL A 264 7.34 15.86 15.60
CA VAL A 264 8.70 15.63 15.06
C VAL A 264 9.41 16.97 14.82
N ARG A 265 8.73 17.97 14.24
CA ARG A 265 9.25 19.34 14.05
C ARG A 265 9.60 20.04 15.38
N SER A 266 8.94 19.68 16.49
CA SER A 266 9.30 20.15 17.84
C SER A 266 10.58 19.51 18.42
N ALA A 267 11.20 18.58 17.69
CA ALA A 267 12.42 17.82 18.06
C ALA A 267 12.33 16.97 19.33
N ARG A 268 11.13 16.77 19.90
CA ARG A 268 10.87 16.01 21.15
C ARG A 268 10.24 14.63 20.95
N TYR A 269 9.90 14.27 19.72
CA TYR A 269 9.25 13.00 19.42
C TYR A 269 10.28 11.86 19.23
N PRO A 270 10.06 10.66 19.79
CA PRO A 270 11.08 9.61 19.85
C PRO A 270 11.25 8.80 18.56
N VAL A 271 10.29 8.89 17.62
CA VAL A 271 10.27 8.13 16.36
C VAL A 271 10.32 9.09 15.16
N ARG A 272 11.28 8.97 14.24
CA ARG A 272 11.49 9.95 13.15
C ARG A 272 11.18 9.36 11.77
N PRO A 273 10.40 10.03 10.91
CA PRO A 273 10.24 9.60 9.52
C PRO A 273 11.58 9.56 8.79
N MET A 274 11.84 8.49 8.05
CA MET A 274 13.04 8.34 7.21
C MET A 274 12.66 7.57 5.94
N PHE A 275 13.31 7.87 4.82
CA PHE A 275 13.18 7.05 3.62
C PHE A 275 13.86 5.69 3.82
N ALA A 276 13.23 4.60 3.36
CA ALA A 276 13.82 3.27 3.42
C ALA A 276 15.17 3.21 2.67
N SER A 277 15.24 3.84 1.49
CA SER A 277 16.49 3.96 0.73
C SER A 277 17.56 4.83 1.42
N GLU A 278 17.16 5.77 2.28
CA GLU A 278 18.08 6.58 3.10
C GLU A 278 18.59 5.79 4.31
N PHE A 279 17.73 5.03 4.98
CA PHE A 279 18.12 4.16 6.10
C PHE A 279 19.09 3.08 5.61
N LEU A 280 18.74 2.33 4.55
CA LEU A 280 19.57 1.22 4.04
C LEU A 280 20.95 1.68 3.52
N ARG A 281 21.08 2.94 3.10
CA ARG A 281 22.37 3.54 2.71
C ARG A 281 23.24 3.90 3.93
N GLN A 282 22.64 4.22 5.07
CA GLN A 282 23.36 4.52 6.32
C GLN A 282 23.62 3.26 7.16
N TYR A 283 22.70 2.30 7.11
CA TYR A 283 22.66 1.08 7.90
C TYR A 283 22.30 -0.11 6.98
N PRO A 284 23.26 -0.65 6.21
CA PRO A 284 23.01 -1.78 5.32
C PRO A 284 22.56 -3.05 6.06
N ALA A 285 21.82 -3.92 5.37
CA ALA A 285 21.38 -5.19 5.93
C ALA A 285 22.53 -6.21 6.03
N GLU A 286 23.17 -6.29 7.20
CA GLU A 286 24.26 -7.23 7.49
C GLU A 286 23.75 -8.65 7.83
N MET A 287 22.58 -8.75 8.47
CA MET A 287 21.96 -10.03 8.83
C MET A 287 21.51 -10.83 7.60
N THR A 288 21.47 -12.15 7.74
CA THR A 288 20.87 -13.05 6.74
C THR A 288 19.62 -13.77 7.27
N ALA A 289 18.67 -14.02 6.38
CA ALA A 289 17.45 -14.76 6.65
C ALA A 289 16.97 -15.55 5.43
N GLN A 290 15.98 -16.42 5.64
CA GLN A 290 15.07 -16.91 4.60
C GLN A 290 13.68 -16.32 4.82
N ALA A 291 12.83 -16.40 3.80
CA ALA A 291 11.40 -16.17 3.93
C ALA A 291 10.62 -17.45 3.59
N SER A 292 9.54 -17.72 4.32
CA SER A 292 8.48 -18.59 3.77
C SER A 292 7.72 -17.87 2.67
N THR A 293 7.17 -18.61 1.71
CA THR A 293 6.29 -18.07 0.68
C THR A 293 4.99 -17.59 1.32
N SER A 294 4.89 -16.29 1.57
CA SER A 294 3.70 -15.65 2.16
C SER A 294 2.49 -15.73 1.25
N ALA A 295 2.71 -15.81 -0.06
CA ALA A 295 1.70 -15.59 -1.09
C ALA A 295 0.33 -16.19 -0.81
N TRP A 296 0.30 -17.51 -0.68
CA TRP A 296 -0.92 -18.30 -0.63
C TRP A 296 -0.62 -19.71 -0.06
N GLN A 297 0.36 -19.85 0.87
CA GLN A 297 0.70 -21.16 1.44
C GLN A 297 -0.43 -21.77 2.29
N GLU A 298 -1.40 -20.98 2.73
CA GLU A 298 -2.65 -21.45 3.36
C GLU A 298 -3.88 -21.40 2.42
N TRP A 299 -3.69 -21.12 1.12
CA TRP A 299 -4.83 -20.84 0.23
C TRP A 299 -5.65 -22.05 -0.15
N GLN A 300 -6.71 -22.27 0.62
CA GLN A 300 -7.83 -23.12 0.25
C GLN A 300 -8.80 -22.37 -0.67
N GLY A 301 -8.28 -21.77 -1.74
CA GLY A 301 -9.08 -21.07 -2.75
C GLY A 301 -10.19 -21.95 -3.30
N SER A 302 -11.29 -21.36 -3.76
CA SER A 302 -12.37 -22.10 -4.39
C SER A 302 -11.91 -22.82 -5.65
N ASP A 303 -12.67 -23.81 -6.09
CA ASP A 303 -12.35 -24.50 -7.33
C ASP A 303 -12.49 -23.56 -8.55
N ALA A 304 -13.32 -22.51 -8.45
CA ALA A 304 -13.39 -21.44 -9.45
C ALA A 304 -12.10 -20.59 -9.49
N GLN A 305 -11.60 -20.15 -8.33
CA GLN A 305 -10.34 -19.38 -8.25
C GLN A 305 -9.13 -20.22 -8.69
N LYS A 306 -9.04 -21.48 -8.26
CA LYS A 306 -7.99 -22.44 -8.69
C LYS A 306 -8.04 -22.67 -10.20
N TRP A 307 -9.23 -22.87 -10.76
CA TRP A 307 -9.45 -23.00 -12.20
C TRP A 307 -9.02 -21.75 -12.96
N ALA A 308 -9.31 -20.55 -12.43
CA ALA A 308 -8.91 -19.28 -13.05
C ALA A 308 -7.38 -19.12 -13.10
N VAL A 309 -6.67 -19.44 -12.01
CA VAL A 309 -5.20 -19.44 -11.97
C VAL A 309 -4.63 -20.48 -12.94
N ALA A 310 -5.23 -21.67 -13.02
CA ALA A 310 -4.84 -22.68 -14.01
C ALA A 310 -5.07 -22.18 -15.46
N LYS A 311 -6.16 -21.44 -15.71
CA LYS A 311 -6.48 -20.87 -17.02
C LYS A 311 -5.49 -19.78 -17.43
N ILE A 312 -5.15 -18.85 -16.53
CA ILE A 312 -4.10 -17.84 -16.77
C ILE A 312 -2.78 -18.52 -17.13
N ARG A 313 -2.39 -19.56 -16.38
CA ARG A 313 -1.18 -20.36 -16.65
C ARG A 313 -1.22 -21.08 -18.01
N GLU A 314 -2.38 -21.61 -18.43
CA GLU A 314 -2.56 -22.22 -19.75
C GLU A 314 -2.41 -21.20 -20.89
N VAL A 315 -3.11 -20.07 -20.81
CA VAL A 315 -3.22 -19.07 -21.89
C VAL A 315 -1.93 -18.25 -22.01
N SER A 316 -1.30 -17.89 -20.89
CA SER A 316 0.08 -17.39 -20.88
C SER A 316 1.04 -18.42 -21.49
N GLY A 317 0.93 -19.69 -21.09
CA GLY A 317 1.71 -20.79 -21.66
C GLY A 317 1.56 -20.93 -23.18
N ARG A 318 0.36 -20.69 -23.74
CA ARG A 318 0.14 -20.58 -25.19
C ARG A 318 0.88 -19.38 -25.78
N TYR A 319 0.68 -18.18 -25.24
CA TYR A 319 1.37 -16.96 -25.68
C TYR A 319 2.89 -17.13 -25.72
N HIS A 320 3.51 -17.69 -24.68
CA HIS A 320 4.97 -17.89 -24.65
C HIS A 320 5.49 -18.94 -25.65
N ARG A 321 4.64 -19.81 -26.20
CA ARG A 321 5.01 -20.72 -27.31
C ARG A 321 4.92 -20.05 -28.69
N VAL A 322 4.03 -19.07 -28.87
CA VAL A 322 3.81 -18.40 -30.18
C VAL A 322 4.39 -17.00 -30.28
N LYS A 323 4.88 -16.40 -29.18
CA LYS A 323 5.53 -15.08 -29.20
C LYS A 323 6.78 -15.14 -30.09
N SER A 324 6.76 -14.38 -31.18
CA SER A 324 7.86 -14.31 -32.15
C SER A 324 8.00 -12.87 -32.63
N THR A 325 9.23 -12.39 -32.73
CA THR A 325 9.55 -11.04 -33.23
C THR A 325 9.60 -10.96 -34.76
N LYS A 326 9.35 -12.08 -35.46
CA LYS A 326 9.41 -12.20 -36.93
C LYS A 326 8.07 -12.68 -37.49
N VAL A 327 7.04 -11.87 -37.30
CA VAL A 327 5.66 -12.13 -37.76
C VAL A 327 5.11 -10.92 -38.52
N SER A 328 3.95 -11.05 -39.17
CA SER A 328 3.29 -9.93 -39.84
C SER A 328 2.82 -8.88 -38.82
N ALA A 329 2.65 -7.62 -39.25
CA ALA A 329 2.18 -6.54 -38.37
C ALA A 329 0.80 -6.83 -37.74
N ASP A 330 -0.06 -7.54 -38.47
CA ASP A 330 -1.36 -8.02 -37.99
C ASP A 330 -1.21 -9.07 -36.88
N VAL A 331 -0.39 -10.11 -37.09
CA VAL A 331 -0.10 -11.13 -36.07
C VAL A 331 0.56 -10.51 -34.85
N GLN A 332 1.50 -9.55 -35.03
CA GLN A 332 2.10 -8.81 -33.93
C GLN A 332 1.07 -8.00 -33.15
N SER A 333 0.04 -7.44 -33.81
CA SER A 333 -1.02 -6.72 -33.11
C SER A 333 -1.94 -7.65 -32.33
N LYS A 334 -2.27 -8.84 -32.87
CA LYS A 334 -2.99 -9.88 -32.14
C LYS A 334 -2.21 -10.37 -30.92
N LEU A 335 -0.89 -10.58 -31.06
CA LEU A 335 -0.01 -10.95 -29.94
C LEU A 335 0.04 -9.87 -28.84
N ARG A 336 0.14 -8.58 -29.21
CA ARG A 336 0.11 -7.49 -28.23
C ARG A 336 -1.20 -7.44 -27.44
N GLU A 337 -2.34 -7.52 -28.12
CA GLU A 337 -3.64 -7.46 -27.44
C GLU A 337 -3.90 -8.71 -26.60
N ALA A 338 -3.55 -9.90 -27.09
CA ALA A 338 -3.58 -11.12 -26.27
C ALA A 338 -2.70 -10.98 -25.02
N ARG A 339 -1.51 -10.37 -25.14
CA ARG A 339 -0.63 -10.13 -24.00
C ARG A 339 -1.22 -9.12 -23.01
N ARG A 340 -1.80 -8.02 -23.49
CA ARG A 340 -2.48 -7.03 -22.66
C ARG A 340 -3.59 -7.68 -21.83
N LEU A 341 -4.45 -8.47 -22.48
CA LEU A 341 -5.53 -9.22 -21.83
C LEU A 341 -5.02 -10.24 -20.80
N ILE A 342 -3.92 -10.95 -21.10
CA ILE A 342 -3.29 -11.87 -20.14
C ILE A 342 -2.81 -11.12 -18.90
N LEU A 343 -2.01 -10.06 -19.06
CA LEU A 343 -1.47 -9.29 -17.95
C LEU A 343 -2.57 -8.57 -17.14
N GLU A 344 -3.67 -8.15 -17.77
CA GLU A 344 -4.84 -7.59 -17.09
C GLU A 344 -5.59 -8.65 -16.27
N SER A 345 -5.67 -9.90 -16.76
CA SER A 345 -6.33 -11.01 -16.06
C SER A 345 -5.60 -11.47 -14.79
N GLU A 346 -4.33 -11.12 -14.64
CA GLU A 346 -3.47 -11.46 -13.50
C GLU A 346 -3.76 -10.62 -12.23
N SER A 347 -4.61 -9.58 -12.33
CA SER A 347 -4.93 -8.65 -11.24
C SER A 347 -5.49 -9.35 -10.01
N SER A 348 -4.94 -9.06 -8.82
CA SER A 348 -5.31 -9.71 -7.56
C SER A 348 -6.81 -9.61 -7.27
N CYS A 349 -7.44 -8.47 -7.59
CA CYS A 349 -8.86 -8.23 -7.39
C CYS A 349 -9.78 -9.22 -8.13
N PHE A 350 -9.32 -9.87 -9.19
CA PHE A 350 -10.12 -10.90 -9.88
C PHE A 350 -10.11 -12.26 -9.15
N LEU A 351 -9.26 -12.41 -8.12
CA LEU A 351 -9.19 -13.58 -7.25
C LEU A 351 -9.60 -13.24 -5.80
N PHE A 352 -9.19 -12.08 -5.28
CA PHE A 352 -9.35 -11.68 -3.88
C PHE A 352 -10.81 -11.57 -3.43
N TRP A 353 -11.67 -10.92 -4.22
CA TRP A 353 -13.08 -10.67 -3.89
C TRP A 353 -14.01 -11.90 -4.05
N GLY A 354 -13.44 -13.11 -4.15
CA GLY A 354 -14.17 -14.38 -4.23
C GLY A 354 -14.72 -14.71 -5.62
N ASP A 355 -15.49 -15.79 -5.69
CA ASP A 355 -15.97 -16.40 -6.94
C ASP A 355 -16.78 -15.45 -7.82
N GLU A 356 -17.51 -14.51 -7.20
CA GLU A 356 -18.27 -13.43 -7.87
C GLU A 356 -17.40 -12.47 -8.69
N TRP A 357 -16.07 -12.52 -8.58
CA TRP A 357 -15.13 -11.74 -9.39
C TRP A 357 -14.33 -12.58 -10.39
N VAL A 358 -14.37 -13.91 -10.29
CA VAL A 358 -13.62 -14.83 -11.17
C VAL A 358 -14.06 -14.72 -12.62
N HIS A 359 -15.31 -14.30 -12.90
CA HIS A 359 -15.77 -14.06 -14.28
C HIS A 359 -14.93 -12.99 -15.01
N LYS A 360 -14.29 -12.07 -14.29
CA LYS A 360 -13.45 -11.02 -14.90
C LYS A 360 -12.17 -11.58 -15.51
N VAL A 361 -11.66 -12.69 -14.98
CA VAL A 361 -10.59 -13.47 -15.64
C VAL A 361 -11.10 -13.97 -17.00
N ASN A 362 -12.33 -14.50 -17.08
CA ASN A 362 -12.91 -15.02 -18.32
C ASN A 362 -13.20 -13.94 -19.36
N GLU A 363 -13.65 -12.76 -18.93
CA GLU A 363 -13.80 -11.57 -19.79
C GLU A 363 -12.50 -11.21 -20.54
N ARG A 364 -11.31 -11.57 -19.99
CA ARG A 364 -10.00 -11.36 -20.64
C ARG A 364 -9.47 -12.63 -21.33
N MET A 365 -9.61 -13.79 -20.70
CA MET A 365 -9.08 -15.05 -21.22
C MET A 365 -9.74 -15.48 -22.53
N VAL A 366 -11.07 -15.38 -22.66
CA VAL A 366 -11.78 -15.79 -23.89
C VAL A 366 -11.29 -15.01 -25.13
N PRO A 367 -11.26 -13.66 -25.14
CA PRO A 367 -10.70 -12.92 -26.28
C PRO A 367 -9.19 -13.13 -26.47
N ALA A 368 -8.41 -13.32 -25.40
CA ALA A 368 -6.99 -13.67 -25.51
C ALA A 368 -6.78 -15.02 -26.22
N GLU A 369 -7.56 -16.04 -25.88
CA GLU A 369 -7.51 -17.34 -26.54
C GLU A 369 -7.99 -17.31 -27.98
N GLU A 370 -9.01 -16.52 -28.30
CA GLU A 370 -9.41 -16.28 -29.69
C GLU A 370 -8.28 -15.66 -30.50
N LEU A 371 -7.60 -14.65 -29.96
CA LEU A 371 -6.49 -13.98 -30.61
C LEU A 371 -5.31 -14.94 -30.80
N LEU A 372 -4.94 -15.72 -29.78
CA LEU A 372 -3.89 -16.74 -29.88
C LEU A 372 -4.25 -17.83 -30.89
N SER A 373 -5.50 -18.29 -30.93
CA SER A 373 -5.97 -19.29 -31.91
C SER A 373 -5.86 -18.75 -33.35
N LYS A 374 -6.17 -17.46 -33.56
CA LYS A 374 -6.00 -16.77 -34.85
C LYS A 374 -4.52 -16.58 -35.23
N VAL A 375 -3.60 -16.52 -34.25
CA VAL A 375 -2.16 -16.52 -34.48
C VAL A 375 -1.63 -17.93 -34.79
N GLU A 376 -2.04 -18.95 -34.01
CA GLU A 376 -1.67 -20.36 -34.18
C GLU A 376 -2.07 -20.91 -35.57
N GLN A 377 -3.16 -20.40 -36.17
CA GLN A 377 -3.59 -20.75 -37.54
C GLN A 377 -2.74 -20.12 -38.66
N VAL A 378 -2.02 -19.02 -38.37
CA VAL A 378 -1.25 -18.23 -39.36
C VAL A 378 0.26 -18.42 -39.17
N ALA A 379 0.70 -18.80 -37.97
CA ALA A 379 2.06 -19.23 -37.73
C ALA A 379 2.36 -20.51 -38.55
N PRO A 380 3.45 -20.55 -39.33
CA PRO A 380 3.88 -21.81 -39.95
C PRO A 380 4.19 -22.81 -38.83
N SER A 381 3.79 -24.07 -39.02
CA SER A 381 3.88 -25.12 -38.00
C SER A 381 5.35 -25.48 -37.69
N THR A 382 5.95 -24.75 -36.74
CA THR A 382 7.32 -24.94 -36.29
C THR A 382 7.48 -26.22 -35.47
N SER A 383 7.64 -27.33 -36.20
CA SER A 383 8.21 -28.62 -35.81
C SER A 383 7.84 -29.19 -34.42
N THR A 384 7.11 -30.29 -34.46
CA THR A 384 6.95 -31.27 -33.38
C THR A 384 8.22 -31.56 -32.58
N LEU A 385 8.24 -31.11 -31.32
CA LEU A 385 8.96 -31.67 -30.16
C LEU A 385 8.13 -31.27 -28.92
N SER A 386 7.83 -32.10 -27.93
CA SER A 386 7.92 -33.56 -27.77
C SER A 386 6.70 -33.97 -26.91
N PRO A 387 6.35 -35.26 -26.70
CA PRO A 387 5.31 -35.60 -25.73
C PRO A 387 5.61 -34.98 -24.36
N LEU A 388 4.55 -34.55 -23.66
CA LEU A 388 4.64 -34.05 -22.28
C LEU A 388 5.51 -34.99 -21.45
N ALA A 389 6.51 -34.44 -20.77
CA ALA A 389 7.15 -35.15 -19.66
C ALA A 389 6.03 -35.58 -18.72
N GLN A 390 5.95 -36.90 -18.45
CA GLN A 390 4.94 -37.42 -17.53
C GLN A 390 5.04 -36.67 -16.19
N PRO A 391 3.92 -36.44 -15.48
CA PRO A 391 3.97 -35.79 -14.18
C PRO A 391 5.00 -36.51 -13.32
N VAL A 392 6.05 -35.79 -12.92
CA VAL A 392 7.12 -36.33 -12.09
C VAL A 392 6.44 -36.89 -10.85
N LYS A 393 6.57 -38.20 -10.63
CA LYS A 393 6.00 -38.84 -9.43
C LYS A 393 6.47 -38.04 -8.22
N PRO A 394 5.61 -37.85 -7.18
CA PRO A 394 6.07 -37.28 -5.92
C PRO A 394 7.36 -37.96 -5.50
N VAL A 395 8.41 -37.15 -5.27
CA VAL A 395 9.68 -37.69 -4.78
C VAL A 395 9.40 -38.27 -3.41
N GLU A 396 9.35 -39.59 -3.32
CA GLU A 396 9.25 -40.29 -2.04
C GLU A 396 10.40 -39.79 -1.15
N PRO A 397 10.13 -39.41 0.11
CA PRO A 397 11.14 -38.84 0.97
C PRO A 397 12.31 -39.83 1.10
N MET A 398 13.51 -39.38 0.73
CA MET A 398 14.69 -40.25 0.78
C MET A 398 14.84 -40.85 2.19
N PRO A 399 15.18 -42.15 2.29
CA PRO A 399 15.16 -42.86 3.57
C PRO A 399 16.11 -42.19 4.56
N THR A 400 15.59 -41.87 5.75
CA THR A 400 16.41 -41.47 6.89
C THR A 400 17.46 -42.55 7.15
N SER A 401 18.74 -42.19 7.04
CA SER A 401 19.83 -43.10 7.34
C SER A 401 19.75 -43.51 8.81
N ALA A 402 19.78 -44.82 9.07
CA ALA A 402 19.53 -45.36 10.40
C ALA A 402 20.71 -45.10 11.35
N GLU A 403 20.60 -44.08 12.20
CA GLU A 403 21.43 -43.99 13.39
C GLU A 403 21.11 -45.12 14.37
N LYS A 404 22.13 -45.59 15.09
CA LYS A 404 22.02 -46.72 16.01
C LYS A 404 21.28 -46.32 17.30
N PRO A 405 20.63 -47.26 18.01
CA PRO A 405 19.97 -46.96 19.27
C PRO A 405 20.95 -46.41 20.31
N ILE A 406 20.64 -45.25 20.87
CA ILE A 406 21.26 -44.71 22.08
C ILE A 406 20.34 -45.00 23.27
N ASP A 407 20.94 -45.28 24.43
CA ASP A 407 20.27 -45.92 25.56
C ASP A 407 19.24 -45.04 26.27
N LYS A 408 18.26 -45.67 26.94
CA LYS A 408 17.14 -44.96 27.58
C LYS A 408 17.56 -44.34 28.93
N PRO A 409 17.45 -43.01 29.12
CA PRO A 409 17.58 -42.42 30.45
C PRO A 409 16.41 -42.83 31.36
N LYS A 410 16.69 -42.98 32.66
CA LYS A 410 15.69 -43.39 33.68
C LYS A 410 14.72 -42.24 34.03
N PRO A 411 13.46 -42.56 34.40
CA PRO A 411 12.49 -41.55 34.86
C PRO A 411 12.86 -40.99 36.24
N ILE A 412 12.64 -39.69 36.42
CA ILE A 412 12.75 -38.98 37.70
C ILE A 412 11.34 -38.64 38.21
N ARG A 413 11.12 -38.70 39.52
CA ARG A 413 9.80 -38.47 40.16
C ARG A 413 9.42 -36.97 40.18
N PRO A 414 8.11 -36.65 40.14
CA PRO A 414 7.62 -35.29 40.41
C PRO A 414 7.67 -34.95 41.91
N VAL A 415 7.88 -33.67 42.20
CA VAL A 415 7.64 -33.02 43.51
C VAL A 415 6.76 -31.79 43.28
N SER A 416 6.01 -31.32 44.27
CA SER A 416 4.74 -30.60 44.05
C SER A 416 4.61 -29.25 44.75
N LYS A 417 3.70 -28.43 44.19
CA LYS A 417 3.04 -27.22 44.72
C LYS A 417 3.86 -25.92 44.88
N ALA A 418 3.36 -24.88 44.21
CA ALA A 418 3.30 -23.50 44.70
C ALA A 418 1.84 -23.03 44.63
N PRO A 419 1.37 -22.09 45.48
CA PRO A 419 -0.04 -21.71 45.57
C PRO A 419 -0.45 -20.61 44.56
N ALA A 420 -1.77 -20.48 44.34
CA ALA A 420 -2.35 -19.52 43.39
C ALA A 420 -2.57 -18.12 44.00
N LEU A 421 -2.51 -17.09 43.14
CA LEU A 421 -2.93 -15.73 43.44
C LEU A 421 -4.44 -15.55 43.19
N VAL A 422 -5.10 -14.80 44.08
CA VAL A 422 -6.56 -14.61 44.12
C VAL A 422 -6.93 -13.22 43.59
N LYS A 423 -8.05 -13.12 42.85
CA LYS A 423 -8.62 -11.83 42.43
C LYS A 423 -9.30 -11.11 43.61
N PRO A 424 -9.10 -9.80 43.81
CA PRO A 424 -9.94 -9.03 44.72
C PRO A 424 -11.32 -8.75 44.09
N SER A 425 -12.35 -8.70 44.93
CA SER A 425 -13.73 -8.32 44.60
C SER A 425 -14.13 -7.04 45.35
N GLU A 426 -15.15 -6.35 44.86
CA GLU A 426 -15.73 -5.19 45.56
C GLU A 426 -16.50 -5.60 46.82
N SER A 427 -16.37 -4.82 47.90
CA SER A 427 -17.36 -4.70 48.99
C SER A 427 -17.14 -3.41 49.78
N THR A 428 -18.11 -2.99 50.59
CA THR A 428 -18.31 -1.59 51.02
C THR A 428 -18.41 -1.40 52.54
N VAL A 429 -17.80 -0.31 53.06
CA VAL A 429 -18.20 0.46 54.29
C VAL A 429 -18.03 -0.32 55.62
N THR A 430 -17.45 0.20 56.73
CA THR A 430 -17.74 1.44 57.50
C THR A 430 -16.49 2.26 57.95
N THR A 431 -16.77 3.34 58.70
CA THR A 431 -15.91 4.35 59.37
C THR A 431 -14.97 3.76 60.46
N ASP A 432 -13.90 4.41 60.95
CA ASP A 432 -13.91 5.64 61.79
C ASP A 432 -12.63 6.54 61.73
N GLU A 433 -12.85 7.84 61.97
CA GLU A 433 -12.12 8.88 62.77
C GLU A 433 -10.75 8.59 63.46
N VAL A 434 -9.80 9.53 63.74
CA VAL A 434 -9.70 11.03 63.66
C VAL A 434 -8.26 11.49 63.25
N LYS A 435 -8.17 12.46 62.31
CA LYS A 435 -7.32 13.71 62.17
C LYS A 435 -5.97 13.97 62.95
N PRO A 436 -5.19 15.07 62.70
CA PRO A 436 -3.75 14.95 62.41
C PRO A 436 -2.77 15.78 63.29
N VAL A 437 -1.45 15.70 63.00
CA VAL A 437 -0.40 16.57 63.55
C VAL A 437 0.51 17.14 62.43
N THR A 438 1.18 18.26 62.70
CA THR A 438 1.81 19.21 61.77
C THR A 438 3.25 18.91 61.35
N ALA A 439 3.69 19.53 60.25
CA ALA A 439 5.11 19.75 59.91
C ALA A 439 5.79 20.78 60.84
N PRO A 440 7.11 20.98 60.72
CA PRO A 440 7.57 22.32 60.30
C PRO A 440 8.70 22.30 59.24
N VAL A 441 9.05 23.50 58.76
CA VAL A 441 10.09 23.80 57.76
C VAL A 441 11.44 24.12 58.45
N GLY A 442 12.56 23.87 57.77
CA GLY A 442 13.91 24.33 58.13
C GLY A 442 14.77 24.57 56.88
N GLU A 443 15.71 25.52 56.93
CA GLU A 443 16.32 26.15 55.74
C GLU A 443 17.85 26.38 55.90
N VAL A 444 18.50 26.86 54.83
CA VAL A 444 19.85 27.49 54.77
C VAL A 444 21.07 26.53 54.59
N SER A 445 22.09 27.03 53.88
CA SER A 445 23.38 26.39 53.50
C SER A 445 24.56 27.25 54.04
N PRO A 446 25.84 27.26 53.55
CA PRO A 446 26.60 26.35 52.67
C PRO A 446 28.07 26.03 53.13
N ALA A 447 28.81 25.25 52.32
CA ALA A 447 30.28 25.08 52.29
C ALA A 447 30.94 24.27 53.46
N LYS A 448 32.12 23.63 53.35
CA LYS A 448 33.35 24.03 52.62
C LYS A 448 34.35 22.85 52.37
N THR A 449 35.07 22.89 51.25
CA THR A 449 36.44 22.38 50.95
C THR A 449 37.03 21.09 51.58
N ALA A 450 37.42 20.13 50.73
CA ALA A 450 38.79 19.59 50.58
C ALA A 450 38.88 18.59 49.38
N SER A 451 40.06 18.31 48.82
CA SER A 451 40.83 19.12 47.84
C SER A 451 42.23 18.50 47.59
N GLU A 452 42.41 17.82 46.45
CA GLU A 452 43.71 17.36 45.88
C GLU A 452 43.57 17.40 44.33
N THR A 453 44.50 17.79 43.42
CA THR A 453 45.96 18.12 43.40
C THR A 453 46.91 16.91 43.44
N VAL A 454 47.93 16.72 42.58
CA VAL A 454 48.62 17.56 41.56
C VAL A 454 48.93 16.67 40.33
N SER A 455 48.53 16.95 39.07
CA SER A 455 49.05 17.89 38.02
C SER A 455 50.25 17.32 37.18
N PRO A 456 50.88 18.02 36.18
CA PRO A 456 50.84 17.51 34.78
C PRO A 456 52.17 17.53 33.97
N VAL A 457 52.12 17.05 32.70
CA VAL A 457 53.16 17.18 31.64
C VAL A 457 52.46 17.27 30.25
N THR A 458 53.10 17.62 29.12
CA THR A 458 53.41 18.98 28.62
C THR A 458 53.72 18.94 27.11
N GLU A 459 53.03 19.77 26.29
CA GLU A 459 53.33 20.10 24.87
C GLU A 459 53.33 18.91 23.85
N ALA A 460 53.42 19.06 22.51
CA ALA A 460 53.72 20.23 21.66
C ALA A 460 52.92 20.26 20.34
N LYS A 461 53.02 21.39 19.63
CA LYS A 461 52.62 21.56 18.22
C LYS A 461 53.90 21.74 17.38
N PRO A 462 53.86 21.45 16.07
CA PRO A 462 54.35 22.47 15.14
C PRO A 462 53.42 22.69 13.94
N ALA A 463 53.76 23.68 13.11
CA ALA A 463 53.06 24.04 11.87
C ALA A 463 54.07 24.45 10.79
N THR A 464 53.64 24.44 9.52
CA THR A 464 54.39 25.06 8.41
C THR A 464 53.41 25.78 7.48
N THR A 465 53.88 26.81 6.78
CA THR A 465 53.09 27.74 5.95
C THR A 465 53.82 28.01 4.63
N THR A 466 53.08 28.31 3.56
CA THR A 466 53.63 28.92 2.33
C THR A 466 52.69 30.03 1.81
N GLN A 467 53.25 31.05 1.17
CA GLN A 467 52.59 32.27 0.62
C GLN A 467 52.68 32.29 -0.94
N VAL A 468 52.15 33.24 -1.74
CA VAL A 468 51.63 34.62 -1.55
C VAL A 468 50.30 34.76 -2.36
N THR A 469 49.70 35.89 -2.81
CA THR A 469 50.10 37.30 -3.07
C THR A 469 48.89 38.25 -2.85
N GLU A 470 49.11 39.56 -2.75
CA GLU A 470 48.06 40.59 -2.72
C GLU A 470 47.48 40.97 -4.11
N VAL A 471 46.38 41.74 -4.16
CA VAL A 471 46.39 43.17 -4.59
C VAL A 471 45.03 43.88 -4.34
N LYS A 472 45.07 44.92 -3.49
CA LYS A 472 44.30 46.19 -3.40
C LYS A 472 42.81 46.30 -3.84
N THR A 473 41.98 46.74 -2.89
CA THR A 473 40.76 47.56 -3.08
C THR A 473 41.08 49.03 -3.41
N PRO A 474 40.07 49.85 -3.81
CA PRO A 474 39.80 51.06 -3.00
C PRO A 474 38.30 51.34 -2.74
N THR A 475 38.01 52.31 -1.86
CA THR A 475 36.75 52.44 -1.10
C THR A 475 36.04 53.78 -1.28
N LYS A 476 34.70 53.82 -1.27
CA LYS A 476 33.85 54.94 -0.76
C LYS A 476 32.34 54.60 -0.78
N LYS A 477 31.44 55.31 -0.09
CA LYS A 477 31.27 55.55 1.36
C LYS A 477 29.82 56.07 1.59
N VAL A 478 29.14 55.55 2.63
CA VAL A 478 27.88 56.01 3.28
C VAL A 478 27.86 57.53 3.59
N PRO A 479 26.71 58.23 3.88
CA PRO A 479 25.66 57.78 4.83
C PRO A 479 24.17 58.22 4.68
N GLU A 480 23.38 57.70 5.63
CA GLU A 480 22.34 58.37 6.47
C GLU A 480 20.82 58.18 6.23
N GLU A 481 20.08 58.38 7.34
CA GLU A 481 18.69 57.97 7.58
C GLU A 481 17.70 59.15 7.54
N THR A 482 16.39 58.89 7.39
CA THR A 482 15.34 59.54 8.21
C THR A 482 13.95 58.89 8.07
N LYS A 483 13.10 59.16 9.06
CA LYS A 483 11.65 58.86 9.20
C LYS A 483 11.05 59.97 10.09
N PRO A 484 9.71 60.14 10.22
CA PRO A 484 8.59 59.66 9.39
C PRO A 484 7.64 60.87 9.01
N VAL A 485 6.34 60.61 8.78
CA VAL A 485 5.12 61.44 9.04
C VAL A 485 4.09 61.35 7.89
N ALA A 486 2.80 61.40 8.24
CA ALA A 486 1.65 61.53 7.34
C ALA A 486 0.77 62.72 7.78
N PRO A 487 -0.08 63.28 6.89
CA PRO A 487 -1.52 63.02 7.08
C PRO A 487 -2.39 62.97 5.79
N THR A 488 -3.63 62.51 5.97
CA THR A 488 -4.83 62.64 5.11
C THR A 488 -5.45 64.06 5.17
N PRO A 489 -6.59 64.42 4.50
CA PRO A 489 -7.48 63.70 3.54
C PRO A 489 -7.84 64.55 2.27
N THR A 490 -8.95 64.18 1.57
CA THR A 490 -10.07 65.06 1.07
C THR A 490 -10.50 64.87 -0.41
N GLU A 491 -11.59 64.09 -0.55
CA GLU A 491 -12.77 64.20 -1.47
C GLU A 491 -12.75 64.33 -3.02
N LYS A 492 -13.80 63.64 -3.55
CA LYS A 492 -14.59 63.78 -4.81
C LYS A 492 -15.31 65.17 -4.89
N PRO A 493 -16.18 65.54 -5.88
CA PRO A 493 -17.03 64.75 -6.81
C PRO A 493 -17.08 65.35 -8.26
N ALA A 494 -18.08 65.17 -9.16
CA ALA A 494 -19.39 64.49 -9.20
C ALA A 494 -19.81 64.13 -10.64
N LYS A 495 -20.77 63.19 -10.80
CA LYS A 495 -21.96 63.14 -11.71
C LYS A 495 -22.20 61.74 -12.34
N SER A 496 -23.45 61.26 -12.51
CA SER A 496 -24.74 61.68 -11.92
C SER A 496 -25.86 60.67 -12.23
N SER A 497 -26.85 60.54 -11.32
CA SER A 497 -28.27 60.14 -11.52
C SER A 497 -28.60 58.81 -12.24
N GLY A 498 -29.58 58.00 -11.80
CA GLY A 498 -30.58 58.15 -10.74
C GLY A 498 -31.82 57.26 -11.04
N THR A 499 -32.87 57.16 -10.23
CA THR A 499 -33.15 57.74 -8.88
C THR A 499 -34.28 56.95 -8.20
N GLU A 500 -34.21 56.76 -6.86
CA GLU A 500 -35.36 56.53 -5.94
C GLU A 500 -36.26 55.27 -6.12
N SER A 501 -37.07 54.83 -5.14
CA SER A 501 -37.53 55.49 -3.91
C SER A 501 -37.63 54.59 -2.65
N THR A 502 -37.59 55.25 -1.48
CA THR A 502 -37.94 54.90 -0.08
C THR A 502 -38.95 53.74 0.19
N LYS A 503 -39.05 53.12 1.40
CA LYS A 503 -38.72 53.60 2.78
C LYS A 503 -38.38 52.46 3.79
N VAL A 504 -37.98 52.86 5.01
CA VAL A 504 -37.39 52.05 6.11
C VAL A 504 -38.42 51.69 7.21
N THR A 505 -38.03 50.76 8.10
CA THR A 505 -38.54 50.43 9.47
C THR A 505 -39.51 49.25 9.63
N ALA A 506 -39.61 48.55 10.77
CA ALA A 506 -38.62 48.10 11.79
C ALA A 506 -39.30 47.16 12.83
N ALA A 507 -38.56 46.15 13.32
CA ALA A 507 -38.72 45.42 14.60
C ALA A 507 -40.12 45.04 15.18
N ALA A 508 -40.33 43.73 15.41
CA ALA A 508 -40.99 43.19 16.63
C ALA A 508 -40.75 41.66 16.78
N LYS A 509 -40.86 41.14 18.02
CA LYS A 509 -40.99 39.69 18.34
C LYS A 509 -42.32 39.44 19.04
N THR A 510 -43.00 38.33 18.74
CA THR A 510 -43.93 37.68 19.68
C THR A 510 -43.99 36.17 19.41
N GLU A 511 -44.19 35.35 20.44
CA GLU A 511 -44.39 33.90 20.37
C GLU A 511 -45.89 33.56 20.44
N VAL A 512 -46.33 32.51 19.71
CA VAL A 512 -47.52 31.70 20.04
C VAL A 512 -47.20 30.22 19.68
N LYS A 513 -47.92 29.26 20.28
CA LYS A 513 -47.60 27.83 20.39
C LYS A 513 -48.86 26.98 20.10
N VAL A 514 -48.70 25.68 19.79
CA VAL A 514 -49.76 24.63 19.70
C VAL A 514 -50.59 24.72 18.39
N GLU A 515 -51.07 23.67 17.69
CA GLU A 515 -51.15 22.21 17.94
C GLU A 515 -50.79 21.33 16.69
N THR A 516 -51.02 20.01 16.79
CA THR A 516 -50.61 18.95 15.84
C THR A 516 -51.68 18.51 14.82
N SER A 517 -51.25 18.00 13.66
CA SER A 517 -52.01 17.00 12.87
C SER A 517 -51.06 15.98 12.17
N LYS A 518 -51.61 14.85 11.68
CA LYS A 518 -50.85 13.64 11.30
C LYS A 518 -50.37 13.62 9.83
N PRO A 519 -49.27 12.88 9.51
CA PRO A 519 -48.77 12.73 8.14
C PRO A 519 -49.54 11.70 7.29
N VAL A 520 -49.41 11.83 5.97
CA VAL A 520 -49.89 10.92 4.92
C VAL A 520 -48.81 9.86 4.61
N PRO A 521 -49.16 8.58 4.33
CA PRO A 521 -48.17 7.49 4.21
C PRO A 521 -47.31 7.56 2.93
N ALA A 522 -46.09 7.02 3.02
CA ALA A 522 -45.15 6.88 1.91
C ALA A 522 -45.23 5.51 1.23
N ALA A 523 -44.91 5.46 -0.06
CA ALA A 523 -44.75 4.23 -0.84
C ALA A 523 -43.47 3.44 -0.44
N PRO A 524 -43.39 2.12 -0.69
CA PRO A 524 -42.37 1.27 -0.10
C PRO A 524 -40.96 1.47 -0.69
N LYS A 525 -39.95 1.40 0.16
CA LYS A 525 -38.54 1.25 -0.25
C LYS A 525 -38.25 -0.22 -0.59
N VAL A 526 -37.58 -0.45 -1.71
CA VAL A 526 -36.88 -1.71 -1.97
C VAL A 526 -35.53 -1.64 -1.27
N THR A 527 -35.22 -2.64 -0.44
CA THR A 527 -33.95 -2.70 0.32
C THR A 527 -33.02 -3.71 -0.33
N VAL A 528 -31.87 -3.26 -0.80
CA VAL A 528 -30.74 -4.13 -1.18
C VAL A 528 -29.77 -4.17 0.01
N PRO A 529 -29.34 -5.36 0.49
CA PRO A 529 -28.46 -5.45 1.65
C PRO A 529 -27.01 -5.06 1.29
N VAL A 530 -26.42 -4.19 2.11
CA VAL A 530 -24.97 -3.93 2.12
C VAL A 530 -24.37 -4.68 3.30
N THR A 531 -23.42 -5.57 3.05
CA THR A 531 -22.75 -6.38 4.07
C THR A 531 -21.24 -6.21 4.04
N SER A 532 -20.69 -5.43 4.97
CA SER A 532 -19.27 -5.46 5.30
C SER A 532 -18.99 -6.64 6.27
N PRO A 533 -17.83 -7.33 6.18
CA PRO A 533 -17.50 -8.40 7.11
C PRO A 533 -17.37 -7.90 8.56
N ALA A 534 -17.89 -8.67 9.52
CA ALA A 534 -17.73 -8.40 10.94
C ALA A 534 -16.61 -9.27 11.55
N ALA A 535 -15.80 -8.71 12.44
CA ALA A 535 -14.67 -9.40 13.05
C ALA A 535 -15.11 -10.57 13.95
N SER A 536 -14.55 -11.76 13.70
CA SER A 536 -14.83 -12.99 14.42
C SER A 536 -14.07 -13.07 15.76
N LYS A 537 -14.74 -12.69 16.85
CA LYS A 537 -14.29 -13.05 18.20
C LYS A 537 -14.73 -14.48 18.54
N SER A 538 -13.78 -15.41 18.62
CA SER A 538 -14.02 -16.73 19.19
C SER A 538 -14.08 -16.65 20.73
N ALA A 539 -15.09 -17.29 21.32
CA ALA A 539 -15.23 -17.44 22.76
C ALA A 539 -15.45 -18.93 23.08
N SER A 540 -14.72 -19.43 24.07
CA SER A 540 -14.73 -20.84 24.46
C SER A 540 -15.88 -21.19 25.40
N VAL A 541 -16.57 -22.30 25.14
CA VAL A 541 -17.31 -23.07 26.16
C VAL A 541 -16.96 -24.55 25.98
N SER A 542 -16.88 -25.27 27.10
CA SER A 542 -16.39 -26.65 27.20
C SER A 542 -17.43 -27.57 27.82
N GLU A 543 -17.54 -28.82 27.34
CA GLU A 543 -18.04 -30.07 27.97
C GLU A 543 -18.44 -31.05 26.84
N SER A 544 -18.55 -32.38 26.99
CA SER A 544 -17.90 -33.35 27.89
C SER A 544 -18.02 -34.75 27.25
N THR A 545 -17.13 -35.67 27.61
CA THR A 545 -16.95 -37.01 27.00
C THR A 545 -18.11 -38.01 27.14
N ALA A 546 -18.56 -38.57 25.99
CA ALA A 546 -18.64 -40.02 25.65
C ALA A 546 -19.43 -41.02 26.58
N PRO A 547 -19.59 -42.33 26.25
CA PRO A 547 -19.37 -43.11 25.01
C PRO A 547 -20.72 -43.69 24.45
N ALA A 548 -20.89 -44.71 23.58
CA ALA A 548 -20.04 -45.82 23.13
C ALA A 548 -20.53 -46.58 21.84
N THR A 549 -19.62 -47.40 21.27
CA THR A 549 -19.81 -48.71 20.59
C THR A 549 -20.55 -48.91 19.23
N SER A 550 -19.84 -49.63 18.33
CA SER A 550 -20.32 -50.58 17.28
C SER A 550 -20.89 -49.94 15.97
N SER A 551 -20.45 -50.33 14.75
CA SER A 551 -20.74 -51.55 13.95
C SER A 551 -21.84 -51.30 12.90
N ALA A 552 -21.78 -51.75 11.62
CA ALA A 552 -20.70 -52.27 10.76
C ALA A 552 -21.19 -52.34 9.28
N ALA A 553 -20.31 -52.74 8.36
CA ALA A 553 -20.60 -53.43 7.08
C ALA A 553 -21.47 -52.78 5.98
N SER A 554 -20.78 -52.11 5.04
CA SER A 554 -20.59 -52.54 3.63
C SER A 554 -21.74 -53.05 2.72
N LYS A 555 -21.70 -52.58 1.45
CA LYS A 555 -22.47 -53.01 0.23
C LYS A 555 -23.92 -52.46 0.19
N SER A 556 -24.51 -52.13 -0.96
CA SER A 556 -24.25 -52.52 -2.37
C SER A 556 -24.65 -51.43 -3.40
N ALA A 557 -24.36 -51.72 -4.68
CA ALA A 557 -24.94 -51.09 -5.89
C ALA A 557 -25.49 -52.25 -6.79
N PRO A 558 -26.04 -52.05 -8.02
CA PRO A 558 -26.23 -50.81 -8.80
C PRO A 558 -27.60 -50.69 -9.55
N ALA A 559 -27.67 -49.70 -10.46
CA ALA A 559 -28.41 -49.69 -11.74
C ALA A 559 -29.95 -49.59 -11.79
N SER A 560 -30.46 -48.67 -12.63
CA SER A 560 -31.19 -48.99 -13.90
C SER A 560 -31.75 -47.71 -14.57
N GLU A 561 -32.06 -47.80 -15.87
CA GLU A 561 -32.48 -46.68 -16.74
C GLU A 561 -34.00 -46.48 -16.78
N SER A 562 -34.47 -45.31 -17.24
CA SER A 562 -35.62 -45.26 -18.18
C SER A 562 -35.75 -43.90 -18.90
N LYS A 563 -36.18 -43.95 -20.17
CA LYS A 563 -36.63 -42.81 -20.99
C LYS A 563 -38.16 -42.68 -20.93
N VAL A 564 -38.69 -41.48 -21.18
CA VAL A 564 -39.96 -41.16 -21.90
C VAL A 564 -40.03 -39.63 -22.02
N THR A 565 -39.63 -39.02 -23.14
CA THR A 565 -40.40 -38.68 -24.36
C THR A 565 -41.56 -37.69 -24.18
N GLY A 566 -41.46 -36.52 -24.84
CA GLY A 566 -42.54 -35.56 -25.08
C GLY A 566 -42.16 -34.60 -26.22
N LYS A 567 -43.08 -34.29 -27.14
CA LYS A 567 -42.80 -33.60 -28.42
C LYS A 567 -44.00 -32.74 -28.86
N VAL A 568 -43.80 -31.44 -29.11
CA VAL A 568 -44.73 -30.55 -29.85
C VAL A 568 -43.89 -29.58 -30.69
N GLU A 569 -44.44 -29.11 -31.82
CA GLU A 569 -43.71 -28.42 -32.88
C GLU A 569 -44.03 -26.92 -33.03
N ALA A 570 -43.13 -26.26 -33.77
CA ALA A 570 -43.04 -24.87 -34.17
C ALA A 570 -44.30 -24.17 -34.70
N HIS A 571 -44.25 -22.83 -34.70
CA HIS A 571 -44.47 -22.04 -35.93
C HIS A 571 -43.68 -20.72 -35.89
N ALA A 572 -43.50 -20.06 -37.03
CA ALA A 572 -42.63 -18.88 -37.19
C ALA A 572 -43.32 -17.73 -37.95
N THR A 573 -42.79 -16.51 -37.79
CA THR A 573 -43.06 -15.37 -38.69
C THR A 573 -41.85 -14.44 -38.79
N GLN A 574 -41.74 -13.71 -39.89
CA GLN A 574 -40.60 -12.85 -40.26
C GLN A 574 -40.90 -11.36 -40.05
N SER A 575 -39.85 -10.54 -39.95
CA SER A 575 -39.84 -9.14 -40.41
C SER A 575 -38.40 -8.67 -40.67
N ALA A 576 -38.23 -7.68 -41.55
CA ALA A 576 -36.94 -7.31 -42.16
C ALA A 576 -36.30 -6.05 -41.54
N PRO A 577 -34.97 -5.83 -41.71
CA PRO A 577 -34.28 -4.64 -41.20
C PRO A 577 -34.43 -3.43 -42.13
N GLU A 578 -34.48 -2.24 -41.55
CA GLU A 578 -34.58 -0.96 -42.27
C GLU A 578 -33.20 -0.38 -42.60
N LYS A 579 -33.08 0.35 -43.72
CA LYS A 579 -31.84 0.98 -44.19
C LYS A 579 -31.95 2.51 -44.09
N ILE A 580 -30.90 3.16 -43.58
CA ILE A 580 -30.64 4.58 -43.83
C ILE A 580 -29.21 4.72 -44.40
N ALA A 581 -29.03 5.66 -45.34
CA ALA A 581 -27.90 5.70 -46.26
C ALA A 581 -26.72 6.60 -45.81
N THR A 582 -25.60 6.43 -46.49
CA THR A 582 -24.34 7.17 -46.31
C THR A 582 -24.30 8.49 -47.10
N HIS A 583 -23.54 9.48 -46.62
CA HIS A 583 -22.72 10.37 -47.47
C HIS A 583 -21.63 11.10 -46.62
N PRO A 584 -20.43 11.41 -47.18
CA PRO A 584 -19.31 11.95 -46.40
C PRO A 584 -18.87 13.40 -46.78
N PRO A 585 -18.23 14.14 -45.85
CA PRO A 585 -17.21 15.16 -46.15
C PRO A 585 -15.81 14.52 -46.13
N LYS A 586 -14.95 14.64 -47.15
CA LYS A 586 -14.22 15.82 -47.66
C LYS A 586 -13.03 16.28 -46.79
N THR A 587 -11.87 16.20 -47.45
CA THR A 587 -10.48 16.46 -47.06
C THR A 587 -10.13 17.91 -46.72
N SER A 588 -9.40 18.11 -45.61
CA SER A 588 -8.39 19.15 -45.33
C SER A 588 -7.99 19.08 -43.84
N ASP A 589 -6.79 19.38 -43.36
CA ASP A 589 -5.45 19.45 -43.96
C ASP A 589 -4.41 19.08 -42.88
N VAL A 590 -3.21 18.62 -43.26
CA VAL A 590 -2.15 18.21 -42.31
C VAL A 590 -1.00 19.23 -42.28
N PRO A 591 -0.70 19.88 -41.14
CA PRO A 591 0.53 20.65 -40.96
C PRO A 591 1.73 19.71 -40.86
N VAL A 592 2.55 19.65 -41.92
CA VAL A 592 3.84 18.96 -41.88
C VAL A 592 4.85 19.83 -41.13
N ILE A 593 5.41 19.31 -40.03
CA ILE A 593 6.59 19.88 -39.38
C ILE A 593 7.83 19.20 -39.99
N PRO A 594 8.78 19.95 -40.59
CA PRO A 594 9.93 19.37 -41.27
C PRO A 594 10.95 18.81 -40.27
N ASN A 595 11.51 17.65 -40.61
CA ASN A 595 12.56 16.98 -39.86
C ASN A 595 13.92 17.33 -40.49
N GLU A 596 14.58 18.39 -40.02
CA GLU A 596 15.94 18.72 -40.49
C GLU A 596 16.96 17.75 -39.91
N SER A 597 17.51 16.88 -40.76
CA SER A 597 18.76 16.18 -40.49
C SER A 597 19.92 16.97 -41.11
N ASN A 598 20.94 17.28 -40.32
CA ASN A 598 22.24 17.68 -40.84
C ASN A 598 23.37 17.13 -39.97
N SER A 599 24.57 16.97 -40.55
CA SER A 599 25.57 16.05 -40.05
C SER A 599 27.00 16.62 -39.98
N ALA A 600 27.77 16.07 -39.04
CA ALA A 600 29.24 15.99 -39.03
C ALA A 600 30.09 17.28 -39.05
N LYS A 601 30.64 17.63 -37.86
CA LYS A 601 32.09 17.68 -37.52
C LYS A 601 32.20 17.84 -35.99
N LYS A 602 33.03 17.15 -35.21
CA LYS A 602 34.42 16.63 -35.32
C LYS A 602 35.49 17.68 -34.96
N ASN A 603 36.32 17.31 -33.97
CA ASN A 603 37.43 18.04 -33.34
C ASN A 603 37.03 19.15 -32.36
N GLY A 604 37.67 19.15 -31.19
CA GLY A 604 37.38 19.97 -29.99
C GLY A 604 37.84 19.21 -28.75
#